data_AF-A0A8T4X3T7-F1
#
_entry.id   AF-A0A8T4X3T7-F1
#
_cell.length_a   1.000
_cell.length_b   1.000
_cell.length_c   1.000
_cell.angle_alpha   90.00
_cell.angle_beta   90.00
_cell.angle_gamma   90.00
#
_symmetry.space_group_name_H-M   'P 1'
#
loop_
_entity.id
_entity.type
_entity.pdbx_description
1 polymer ?
#
loop_
_entity_poly.entity_id
_entity_poly.type
_entity_poly.pdbx_seq_one_letter_code
_entity_poly.pdbx_strand_id
1 'polypeptide(L)'
;MSSRLEVHGQAPFKQSGIYEVQIFITDSKPSVDKIRTKQFSSLWKGNFHLRVKDGMFAETLGSDTNPIPSSVSDLDTIWIVVVDLFSSLHSVFDV
;
A
#
# COMPACT_ATOMS: atom_id res chain seq x y z
N MET A 1 6.56 17.58 12.16
CA MET A 1 5.52 16.54 12.25
C MET A 1 5.55 15.79 10.93
N SER A 2 5.65 14.47 10.96
CA SER A 2 5.68 13.66 9.72
C SER A 2 4.26 13.42 9.23
N SER A 3 4.02 13.60 7.92
CA SER A 3 2.72 13.34 7.32
C SER A 3 2.35 11.87 7.47
N ARG A 4 1.12 11.62 7.95
CA ARG A 4 0.53 10.29 8.09
C ARG A 4 -0.68 10.18 7.19
N LEU A 5 -0.87 9.01 6.58
CA LEU A 5 -2.00 8.73 5.70
C LEU A 5 -2.74 7.51 6.23
N GLU A 6 -4.01 7.68 6.59
CA GLU A 6 -4.88 6.56 6.95
C GLU A 6 -5.46 5.96 5.67
N VAL A 7 -5.29 4.64 5.49
CA VAL A 7 -5.81 3.92 4.33
C VAL A 7 -6.73 2.81 4.79
N HIS A 8 -7.85 2.67 4.07
CA HIS A 8 -8.81 1.60 4.23
C HIS A 8 -9.06 0.97 2.88
N GLY A 9 -8.97 -0.35 2.78
CA GLY A 9 -9.11 -1.01 1.50
C GLY A 9 -9.29 -2.50 1.59
N GLN A 10 -9.55 -3.10 0.43
CA GLN A 10 -9.61 -4.54 0.29
C GLN A 10 -8.20 -5.11 0.31
N ALA A 11 -7.96 -6.05 1.23
CA ALA A 11 -6.72 -6.78 1.31
C ALA A 11 -6.64 -7.83 0.18
N PRO A 12 -5.44 -8.27 -0.23
CA PRO A 12 -5.31 -9.30 -1.25
C PRO A 12 -5.64 -10.71 -0.74
N PHE A 13 -6.07 -10.84 0.51
CA PHE A 13 -6.28 -12.10 1.22
C PHE A 13 -7.78 -12.37 1.45
N LYS A 14 -8.19 -13.63 1.26
CA LYS A 14 -9.58 -14.06 1.48
C LYS A 14 -9.91 -14.38 2.94
N GLN A 15 -8.89 -14.63 3.76
CA GLN A 15 -9.04 -15.04 5.15
C GLN A 15 -8.64 -13.88 6.07
N SER A 16 -9.31 -13.80 7.22
CA SER A 16 -8.90 -12.90 8.30
C SER A 16 -7.61 -13.41 8.94
N GLY A 17 -6.71 -12.51 9.31
CA GLY A 17 -5.39 -12.88 9.83
C GLY A 17 -4.41 -11.72 9.92
N ILE A 18 -3.15 -12.05 10.22
CA ILE A 18 -2.02 -11.13 10.14
C ILE A 18 -1.14 -11.60 8.99
N TYR A 19 -0.78 -10.69 8.09
CA TYR A 19 0.01 -10.97 6.91
C TYR A 19 1.19 -10.01 6.80
N GLU A 20 2.31 -10.47 6.25
CA GLU A 20 3.43 -9.59 5.95
C GLU A 20 3.30 -9.04 4.55
N VAL A 21 3.13 -7.73 4.44
CA VAL A 21 2.92 -7.05 3.16
C VAL A 21 3.91 -5.93 2.98
N GLN A 22 4.11 -5.56 1.72
CA GLN A 22 4.69 -4.28 1.35
C GLN A 22 3.59 -3.40 0.75
N ILE A 23 3.43 -2.19 1.28
CA ILE A 23 2.48 -1.20 0.80
C ILE A 23 3.26 -0.11 0.06
N PHE A 24 2.79 0.28 -1.11
CA PHE A 24 3.37 1.34 -1.94
C PHE A 24 2.35 2.44 -2.18
N ILE A 25 2.84 3.68 -2.28
CA ILE A 25 2.10 4.83 -2.83
C ILE A 25 2.68 5.14 -4.20
N THR A 26 1.81 5.28 -5.20
CA THR A 26 2.17 5.57 -6.60
C THR A 26 1.30 6.70 -7.14
N ASP A 27 1.82 7.49 -8.08
CA ASP A 27 1.10 8.60 -8.74
C ASP A 27 0.13 8.13 -9.84
N SER A 28 0.27 6.88 -10.28
CA SER A 28 -0.46 6.32 -11.40
C SER A 28 -0.65 4.82 -11.18
N LYS A 29 -1.82 4.29 -11.58
CA LYS A 29 -2.15 2.88 -11.39
C LYS A 29 -1.12 1.98 -12.10
N PRO A 30 -0.34 1.17 -11.38
CA PRO A 30 0.54 0.21 -12.04
C PRO A 30 -0.27 -0.90 -12.71
N SER A 31 0.23 -1.44 -13.82
CA SER A 31 -0.37 -2.63 -14.42
C SER A 31 -0.09 -3.87 -13.57
N VAL A 32 -0.95 -4.88 -13.68
CA VAL A 32 -0.80 -6.16 -12.95
C VAL A 32 0.58 -6.79 -13.16
N ASP A 33 1.09 -6.78 -14.40
CA ASP A 33 2.41 -7.34 -14.70
C ASP A 33 3.52 -6.56 -14.00
N LYS A 34 3.45 -5.22 -13.99
CA LYS A 34 4.42 -4.38 -13.26
C LYS A 34 4.37 -4.64 -11.77
N ILE A 35 3.17 -4.84 -11.19
CA ILE A 35 3.03 -5.17 -9.76
C ILE A 35 3.70 -6.51 -9.46
N ARG A 36 3.42 -7.54 -10.27
CA ARG A 36 4.00 -8.89 -10.10
C ARG A 36 5.52 -8.90 -10.21
N THR A 37 6.09 -8.11 -11.11
CA THR A 37 7.55 -7.99 -11.27
C THR A 37 8.19 -6.95 -10.36
N LYS A 38 7.38 -6.19 -9.60
CA LYS A 38 7.79 -5.02 -8.82
C LYS A 38 8.55 -3.97 -9.64
N GLN A 39 8.21 -3.82 -10.92
CA GLN A 39 8.81 -2.87 -11.87
C GLN A 39 7.90 -1.65 -12.09
N PHE A 40 7.64 -0.90 -11.03
CA PHE A 40 6.90 0.35 -11.07
C PHE A 40 7.54 1.39 -10.16
N SER A 41 7.35 2.67 -10.50
CA SER A 41 7.82 3.78 -9.65
C SER A 41 6.91 3.92 -8.44
N SER A 42 7.51 4.05 -7.26
CA SER A 42 6.79 4.33 -6.02
C SER A 42 7.27 5.65 -5.44
N LEU A 43 6.33 6.51 -5.04
CA LEU A 43 6.61 7.71 -4.27
C LEU A 43 7.02 7.36 -2.84
N TRP A 44 6.44 6.28 -2.31
CA TRP A 44 6.71 5.80 -0.97
C TRP A 44 6.46 4.29 -0.89
N LYS A 45 7.13 3.61 0.05
CA LYS A 45 6.85 2.21 0.38
C LYS A 45 7.15 1.90 1.84
N GLY A 46 6.49 0.89 2.40
CA GLY A 46 6.75 0.38 3.74
C GLY A 46 6.37 -1.09 3.90
N ASN A 47 6.97 -1.76 4.88
CA ASN A 47 6.65 -3.15 5.23
C ASN A 47 5.76 -3.16 6.48
N PHE A 48 4.75 -4.03 6.50
CA PHE A 48 3.73 -4.06 7.55
C PHE A 48 3.34 -5.48 7.94
N HIS A 49 2.96 -5.65 9.21
CA HIS A 49 2.18 -6.78 9.69
C HIS A 49 0.70 -6.41 9.59
N LEU A 50 0.14 -6.55 8.40
CA LEU A 50 -1.20 -6.08 8.07
C LEU A 50 -2.26 -6.96 8.72
N ARG A 51 -3.12 -6.35 9.53
CA ARG A 51 -4.30 -7.02 10.09
C ARG A 51 -5.45 -6.96 9.11
N VAL A 52 -5.92 -8.14 8.71
CA VAL A 52 -7.05 -8.31 7.81
C VAL A 52 -8.23 -8.91 8.56
N LYS A 53 -9.40 -8.31 8.39
CA LYS A 53 -10.67 -8.81 8.91
C LYS A 53 -11.71 -8.73 7.80
N ASP A 54 -12.30 -9.88 7.49
CA ASP A 54 -13.36 -10.02 6.47
C ASP A 54 -12.93 -9.47 5.09
N GLY A 55 -11.66 -9.70 4.73
CA GLY A 55 -11.05 -9.24 3.49
C GLY A 55 -10.70 -7.75 3.46
N MET A 56 -10.93 -7.01 4.55
CA MET A 56 -10.65 -5.58 4.67
C MET A 56 -9.49 -5.30 5.64
N PHE A 57 -8.83 -4.17 5.46
CA PHE A 57 -7.81 -3.68 6.39
C PHE A 57 -7.93 -2.16 6.61
N ALA A 58 -7.28 -1.71 7.68
CA ALA A 58 -7.05 -0.31 7.99
C ALA A 58 -5.60 -0.16 8.44
N GLU A 59 -4.86 0.81 7.92
CA GLU A 59 -3.46 1.03 8.26
C GLU A 59 -3.10 2.52 8.22
N THR A 60 -2.16 2.94 9.07
CA THR A 60 -1.60 4.29 9.02
C THR A 60 -0.22 4.24 8.38
N LEU A 61 -0.10 4.82 7.19
CA LEU A 61 1.16 4.93 6.46
C LEU A 61 1.93 6.17 6.90
N GLY A 62 3.26 6.11 6.75
CA GLY A 62 4.17 7.18 7.16
C GLY A 62 4.59 7.10 8.62
N SER A 63 5.86 7.35 8.88
CA SER A 63 6.44 7.44 10.23
C SER A 63 7.55 8.48 10.27
N ASP A 64 8.08 8.80 11.45
CA ASP A 64 9.23 9.70 11.56
C ASP A 64 10.50 9.12 10.92
N THR A 65 10.60 7.78 10.82
CA THR A 65 11.72 7.08 10.19
C THR A 65 11.49 6.78 8.71
N ASN A 66 10.25 6.90 8.22
CA ASN A 66 9.87 6.71 6.83
C ASN A 66 8.71 7.66 6.48
N PRO A 67 8.96 8.98 6.45
CA PRO A 67 7.91 9.97 6.23
C PRO A 67 7.39 9.88 4.79
N ILE A 68 6.09 10.15 4.62
CA ILE A 68 5.51 10.29 3.28
C ILE A 68 6.02 11.61 2.68
N PRO A 69 6.57 11.60 1.44
CA PRO A 69 7.00 12.84 0.78
C PRO A 69 5.84 13.83 0.66
N SER A 70 6.12 15.12 0.89
CA SER A 70 5.09 16.16 0.80
C SER A 70 4.42 16.23 -0.58
N SER A 71 5.15 15.86 -1.65
CA SER A 71 4.64 15.81 -3.02
C SER A 71 3.45 14.87 -3.20
N VAL A 72 3.24 13.90 -2.29
CA VAL A 72 2.05 13.04 -2.30
C VAL A 72 0.78 13.84 -2.01
N SER A 73 0.88 14.92 -1.20
CA SER A 73 -0.27 15.76 -0.84
C SER A 73 -0.67 16.74 -1.95
N ASP A 74 0.19 16.91 -2.96
CA ASP A 74 -0.04 17.80 -4.10
C ASP A 74 -0.77 17.07 -5.26
N LEU A 75 -0.99 15.75 -5.13
CA LEU A 75 -1.64 14.93 -6.15
C LEU A 75 -3.14 14.81 -5.89
N ASP A 76 -3.95 14.95 -6.95
CA ASP A 76 -5.42 14.81 -6.89
C ASP A 76 -5.86 13.38 -6.54
N THR A 77 -5.06 12.38 -6.89
CA THR A 77 -5.34 10.97 -6.65
C THR A 77 -4.03 10.23 -6.52
N ILE A 78 -3.97 9.31 -5.56
CA ILE A 78 -2.84 8.40 -5.40
C ILE A 78 -3.33 6.96 -5.44
N TRP A 79 -2.44 6.05 -5.80
CA TRP A 79 -2.75 4.62 -5.86
C TRP A 79 -1.99 3.88 -4.77
N ILE A 80 -2.74 3.15 -3.94
CA ILE A 80 -2.23 2.25 -2.93
C ILE A 80 -2.08 0.87 -3.53
N VAL A 81 -0.87 0.32 -3.48
CA VAL A 81 -0.59 -1.06 -3.93
C VAL A 81 -0.16 -1.88 -2.72
N VAL A 82 -0.92 -2.91 -2.39
CA VAL A 82 -0.60 -3.86 -1.32
C VAL A 82 -0.11 -5.15 -1.98
N VAL A 83 1.11 -5.57 -1.66
CA VAL A 83 1.72 -6.80 -2.20
C VAL A 83 2.09 -7.71 -1.05
N ASP A 84 1.65 -8.96 -1.10
CA ASP A 84 2.10 -9.99 -0.17
C ASP A 84 3.60 -10.27 -0.34
N LEU A 85 4.34 -10.43 0.76
CA LEU A 85 5.79 -10.69 0.68
C LEU A 85 6.11 -12.10 0.18
N PHE A 86 5.20 -13.05 0.35
CA PHE A 86 5.46 -14.47 0.13
C PHE A 86 4.73 -15.07 -1.08
N SER A 87 3.89 -14.30 -1.78
CA SER A 87 3.15 -14.75 -2.95
C SER A 87 2.96 -13.63 -3.98
N SER A 88 2.27 -13.93 -5.08
CA SER A 88 1.92 -12.97 -6.12
C SER A 88 0.61 -12.22 -5.84
N LEU A 89 -0.01 -12.45 -4.68
CA LEU A 89 -1.25 -11.79 -4.28
C LEU A 89 -1.02 -10.29 -4.08
N HIS A 90 -1.90 -9.50 -4.66
CA HIS A 90 -1.85 -8.05 -4.57
C HIS A 90 -3.23 -7.43 -4.67
N SER A 91 -3.38 -6.23 -4.12
CA SER A 91 -4.55 -5.38 -4.31
C SER A 91 -4.10 -3.96 -4.68
N VAL A 92 -4.93 -3.27 -5.45
CA VAL A 92 -4.65 -1.91 -5.91
C VAL A 92 -5.94 -1.09 -5.91
N PHE A 93 -5.91 0.07 -5.30
CA PHE A 93 -7.05 0.99 -5.18
C PHE A 93 -6.56 2.43 -5.07
N ASP A 94 -7.42 3.38 -5.44
CA ASP A 94 -7.21 4.82 -5.32
C ASP A 94 -7.69 5.38 -3.98
N VAL A 95 -7.10 6.50 -3.55
CA VAL A 95 -7.43 7.31 -2.36
C VAL A 95 -7.47 8.77 -2.74
#